data_AF-A0A5I1VQ54-F1
#
_entry.id   AF-A0A5I1VQ54-F1
#
_cell.length_a   1.000
_cell.length_b   1.000
_cell.length_c   1.000
_cell.angle_alpha   90.00
_cell.angle_beta   90.00
_cell.angle_gamma   90.00
#
_symmetry.space_group_name_H-M   'P 1'
#
loop_
_entity.id
_entity.type
_entity.pdbx_description
1 polymer ?
#
loop_
_entity_poly.entity_id
_entity_poly.type
_entity_poly.pdbx_seq_one_letter_code
_entity_poly.pdbx_strand_id
1 'polypeptide(L)' 'FDEAVAAWEMMLKLLPAGDARRAVIERSIRLAQDK' A
#
# COMPACT_ATOMS: atom_id res chain seq x y z
N PHE A 1 8.33 -5.77 7.83
CA PHE A 1 7.57 -6.38 6.72
C PHE A 1 8.01 -5.77 5.38
N ASP A 2 9.32 -5.61 5.21
CA ASP A 2 9.80 -4.45 4.45
C ASP A 2 9.67 -4.65 2.94
N GLU A 3 9.90 -5.88 2.48
CA GLU A 3 9.68 -6.28 1.10
C GLU A 3 8.21 -6.21 0.68
N ALA A 4 7.29 -6.60 1.57
CA ALA A 4 5.86 -6.52 1.31
C ALA A 4 5.38 -5.06 1.23
N VAL A 5 5.89 -4.20 2.11
CA VAL A 5 5.61 -2.75 2.09
C VAL A 5 6.13 -2.12 0.78
N ALA A 6 7.35 -2.43 0.37
CA ALA A 6 7.91 -1.92 -0.88
C ALA A 6 7.09 -2.35 -2.11
N ALA A 7 6.62 -3.60 -2.14
CA ALA A 7 5.75 -4.09 -3.22
C ALA A 7 4.41 -3.33 -3.27
N TRP A 8 3.80 -3.07 -2.12
CA TRP A 8 2.55 -2.31 -2.04
C TRP A 8 2.70 -0.84 -2.42
N GLU A 9 3.80 -0.19 -2.04
CA GLU A 9 4.12 1.17 -2.46
C GLU A 9 4.31 1.28 -3.97
N MET A 10 4.93 0.27 -4.60
CA MET A 10 5.02 0.18 -6.06
C MET A 10 3.64 0.05 -6.70
N MET A 11 2.76 -0.79 -6.15
CA MET A 11 1.38 -0.91 -6.64
C MET A 11 0.62 0.42 -6.56
N LEU A 12 0.77 1.19 -5.47
CA LEU A 12 0.11 2.51 -5.32
C LEU A 12 0.51 3.50 -6.41
N LYS A 13 1.73 3.43 -6.94
CA LYS A 13 2.17 4.31 -8.04
C LYS A 13 1.47 3.98 -9.37
N LEU A 14 1.02 2.74 -9.54
CA LEU A 14 0.40 2.26 -10.77
C LEU A 14 -1.13 2.44 -10.78
N LEU A 15 -1.75 2.56 -9.60
CA LEU A 15 -3.21 2.68 -9.50
C LEU A 15 -3.69 4.09 -9.92
N PRO A 16 -4.84 4.20 -10.60
CA PRO A 16 -5.49 5.50 -10.81
C PRO A 16 -5.83 6.19 -9.50
N ALA A 17 -5.85 7.53 -9.47
CA ALA A 17 -6.08 8.32 -8.25
C ALA A 17 -7.42 8.01 -7.54
N GLY A 18 -8.44 7.57 -8.27
CA GLY A 18 -9.77 7.21 -7.73
C GLY A 18 -9.98 5.72 -7.49
N ASP A 19 -8.95 4.87 -7.61
CA ASP A 19 -9.11 3.42 -7.42
C ASP A 19 -9.34 3.09 -5.93
N ALA A 20 -10.46 2.45 -5.63
CA ALA A 20 -10.87 2.09 -4.26
C ALA A 20 -9.85 1.20 -3.53
N ARG A 21 -9.01 0.46 -4.25
CA ARG A 21 -7.97 -0.39 -3.65
C ARG A 21 -6.86 0.42 -2.99
N ARG A 22 -6.63 1.68 -3.40
CA ARG A 22 -5.62 2.55 -2.79
C ARG A 22 -5.78 2.65 -1.28
N ALA A 23 -7.01 2.87 -0.81
CA ALA A 23 -7.32 3.02 0.61
C ALA A 23 -7.01 1.74 1.42
N VAL A 24 -7.25 0.57 0.85
CA VAL A 24 -6.93 -0.72 1.48
C VAL A 24 -5.42 -0.91 1.59
N ILE A 25 -4.69 -0.64 0.51
CA ILE A 25 -3.23 -0.80 0.46
C ILE A 25 -2.55 0.16 1.45
N GLU A 26 -2.96 1.44 1.48
CA GLU A 26 -2.45 2.44 2.43
C GLU A 26 -2.72 2.09 3.89
N ARG A 27 -3.85 1.43 4.18
CA ARG A 27 -4.13 0.92 5.54
C ARG A 27 -3.22 -0.27 5.89
N SER A 28 -3.03 -1.19 4.96
CA SER A 28 -2.16 -2.37 5.16
C SER A 28 -0.70 -1.97 5.37
N ILE A 29 -0.18 -0.99 4.62
CA ILE A 29 1.18 -0.46 4.81
C ILE A 29 1.33 0.11 6.23
N ARG A 30 0.40 0.97 6.67
CA ARG A 30 0.44 1.54 8.03
C ARG A 30 0.46 0.47 9.11
N LEU A 31 -0.44 -0.52 9.02
CA LEU A 31 -0.49 -1.62 9.97
C LEU A 31 0.80 -2.46 9.99
N ALA A 32 1.45 -2.62 8.85
CA ALA A 32 2.68 -3.39 8.73
C ALA A 32 3.92 -2.63 9.24
N GLN A 33 3.87 -1.29 9.27
CA GLN A 33 4.92 -0.43 9.83
C GLN A 33 4.80 -0.27 11.34
N ASP A 34 3.57 -0.36 11.88
CA ASP A 34 3.29 -0.32 13.33
C ASP A 34 3.62 -1.65 14.06
N LYS A 35 4.08 -2.67 13.32
CA LYS A 35 4.40 -4.03 13.78
C LYS A 35 5.89 -4.28 13.80
#